data_AF-A0A7M7NWW3-F1
#
_entry.id   AF-A0A7M7NWW3-F1
#
_cell.length_a   1.000
_cell.length_b   1.000
_cell.length_c   1.000
_cell.angle_alpha   90.00
_cell.angle_beta   90.00
_cell.angle_gamma   90.00
#
_symmetry.space_group_name_H-M   'P 1'
#
loop_
_entity.id
_entity.type
_entity.pdbx_description
1 polymer ?
#
loop_
_entity_poly.entity_id
_entity_poly.type
_entity_poly.pdbx_seq_one_letter_code
_entity_poly.pdbx_strand_id
1 'polypeptide(L)'
;FTANLNDPDPLGLESYVIPDSSLTASSEYNADHGAKRGRLNLARVGNLRGAWSARTNDANQWIQVDLLDLYRVISVATQGREDVSQWVTSYKLACSTDGTTFHTVQGISTNPGADRIFTGNVDRNTIVTNTLPVPQICRYVRLMPVSWFGHISLRMEIYGEGPLTANLNDPDPLGLESYVIPDSSLTASSEYNADHGAKRGRLNLARVGNLRGAWSALTNDANQWIQVDLLDLYRVISVATQGREDVSQWVTSYKLACSTDGATFHTVQGISTNPGADRVS
;
A
#
# COMPACT_ATOMS: atom_id res chain seq x y z
N PHE A 1 16.49 -25.45 -1.61
CA PHE A 1 16.03 -24.29 -0.82
C PHE A 1 14.52 -24.22 -0.96
N THR A 2 13.78 -24.69 0.03
CA THR A 2 12.32 -24.57 0.07
C THR A 2 12.01 -23.16 0.58
N ALA A 3 11.76 -22.22 -0.31
CA ALA A 3 11.16 -20.95 0.07
C ALA A 3 9.78 -21.25 0.64
N ASN A 4 9.55 -20.90 1.91
CA ASN A 4 8.22 -20.86 2.47
C ASN A 4 7.43 -19.82 1.68
N LEU A 5 6.32 -20.23 1.04
CA LEU A 5 5.44 -19.38 0.23
C LEU A 5 4.68 -18.30 1.06
N ASN A 6 5.08 -18.05 2.30
CA ASN A 6 4.36 -17.21 3.26
C ASN A 6 5.22 -16.08 3.87
N ASP A 7 6.50 -15.97 3.53
CA ASP A 7 7.32 -14.84 3.98
C ASP A 7 7.24 -13.70 2.96
N PRO A 8 7.02 -12.45 3.38
CA PRO A 8 6.94 -11.31 2.45
C PRO A 8 8.26 -11.12 1.71
N ASP A 9 8.19 -10.71 0.44
CA ASP A 9 9.36 -10.58 -0.43
C ASP A 9 10.18 -9.31 -0.12
N PRO A 10 11.52 -9.33 -0.26
CA PRO A 10 12.35 -8.14 -0.10
C PRO A 10 12.08 -7.15 -1.24
N LEU A 11 11.87 -5.87 -0.88
CA LEU A 11 11.57 -4.82 -1.84
C LEU A 11 12.82 -4.25 -2.52
N GLY A 12 14.01 -4.58 -2.02
CA GLY A 12 15.24 -4.51 -2.80
C GLY A 12 16.24 -3.45 -2.37
N LEU A 13 16.34 -3.19 -1.06
CA LEU A 13 17.46 -2.43 -0.51
C LEU A 13 18.76 -3.22 -0.63
N GLU A 14 18.78 -4.51 -0.28
CA GLU A 14 19.97 -5.36 -0.39
C GLU A 14 20.33 -5.65 -1.84
N SER A 15 19.33 -5.90 -2.69
CA SER A 15 19.51 -6.26 -4.10
C SER A 15 19.80 -5.09 -5.03
N TYR A 16 19.74 -3.85 -4.52
CA TYR A 16 19.87 -2.61 -5.30
C TYR A 16 18.78 -2.38 -6.36
N VAL A 17 17.68 -3.13 -6.33
CA VAL A 17 16.49 -2.80 -7.13
C VAL A 17 15.96 -1.42 -6.76
N ILE A 18 15.99 -1.06 -5.47
CA ILE A 18 15.80 0.30 -5.01
C ILE A 18 17.12 1.07 -5.19
N PRO A 19 17.17 2.11 -6.05
CA PRO A 19 18.41 2.83 -6.37
C PRO A 19 18.90 3.70 -5.22
N ASP A 20 20.18 4.09 -5.22
CA ASP A 20 20.77 4.94 -4.17
C ASP A 20 20.04 6.28 -4.00
N SER A 21 19.52 6.84 -5.10
CA SER A 21 18.75 8.10 -5.10
C SER A 21 17.45 8.01 -4.31
N SER A 22 16.94 6.80 -4.05
CA SER A 22 15.75 6.57 -3.24
C SER A 22 16.01 6.62 -1.74
N LEU A 23 17.28 6.64 -1.30
CA LEU A 23 17.63 6.67 0.12
C LEU A 23 18.06 8.07 0.53
N THR A 24 17.39 8.61 1.54
CA THR A 24 17.75 9.89 2.18
C THR A 24 17.78 9.74 3.70
N ALA A 25 18.38 10.68 4.40
CA ALA A 25 18.43 10.70 5.85
C ALA A 25 18.30 12.12 6.40
N SER A 26 17.90 12.25 7.66
CA SER A 26 17.91 13.51 8.40
C SER A 26 19.30 14.14 8.45
N SER A 27 20.33 13.29 8.58
CA SER A 27 21.71 13.68 8.61
C SER A 27 22.63 12.49 8.33
N GLU A 28 23.88 12.80 7.98
CA GLU A 28 24.92 11.82 7.70
C GLU A 28 26.22 12.25 8.40
N TYR A 29 26.88 11.30 9.07
CA TYR A 29 28.17 11.56 9.74
C TYR A 29 29.16 12.20 8.78
N ASN A 30 29.30 11.62 7.60
CA ASN A 30 29.94 12.18 6.42
C ASN A 30 29.52 11.37 5.18
N ALA A 31 30.05 11.72 4.01
CA ALA A 31 29.71 11.06 2.73
C ALA A 31 30.00 9.54 2.71
N ASP A 32 30.91 9.03 3.54
CA ASP A 32 31.23 7.60 3.64
C ASP A 32 30.19 6.80 4.44
N HIS A 33 29.31 7.49 5.18
CA HIS A 33 28.26 6.92 6.03
C HIS A 33 26.85 7.30 5.56
N GLY A 34 26.71 7.70 4.30
CA GLY A 34 25.45 8.25 3.80
C GLY A 34 24.30 7.25 3.79
N ALA A 35 23.08 7.74 3.55
CA ALA A 35 21.85 6.94 3.61
C ALA A 35 21.90 5.69 2.72
N LYS A 36 22.52 5.79 1.54
CA LYS A 36 22.78 4.66 0.62
C LYS A 36 23.57 3.49 1.22
N ARG A 37 24.27 3.71 2.34
CA ARG A 37 25.00 2.69 3.08
C ARG A 37 24.11 1.91 4.04
N GLY A 38 22.85 2.32 4.22
CA GLY A 38 21.87 1.70 5.10
C GLY A 38 21.20 0.44 4.55
N ARG A 39 21.81 -0.24 3.57
CA ARG A 39 21.28 -1.48 2.95
C ARG A 39 21.65 -2.69 3.80
N LEU A 40 20.74 -3.65 3.97
CA LEU A 40 20.99 -4.91 4.68
C LEU A 40 22.23 -5.62 4.13
N ASN A 41 22.99 -6.29 5.00
CA ASN A 41 24.23 -7.02 4.69
C ASN A 41 25.36 -6.21 4.04
N LEU A 42 25.20 -4.90 3.86
CA LEU A 42 26.24 -4.08 3.26
C LEU A 42 27.51 -4.04 4.14
N ALA A 43 28.66 -4.39 3.57
CA ALA A 43 29.95 -4.37 4.25
C ALA A 43 30.75 -3.11 3.90
N ARG A 44 31.75 -2.78 4.73
CA ARG A 44 32.71 -1.71 4.43
C ARG A 44 33.47 -2.00 3.13
N VAL A 45 33.63 -0.99 2.26
CA VAL A 45 34.46 -1.06 1.05
C VAL A 45 35.33 0.20 0.95
N GLY A 46 36.65 0.04 1.09
CA GLY A 46 37.57 1.17 1.12
C GLY A 46 37.20 2.17 2.23
N ASN A 47 36.89 3.41 1.86
CA ASN A 47 36.44 4.43 2.82
C ASN A 47 34.95 4.33 3.17
N LEU A 48 34.12 3.74 2.31
CA LEU A 48 32.68 3.61 2.50
C LEU A 48 32.38 2.62 3.63
N ARG A 49 31.61 3.04 4.63
CA ARG A 49 31.42 2.32 5.90
C ARG A 49 30.25 1.37 5.89
N GLY A 50 30.27 0.31 6.69
CA GLY A 50 29.29 -0.78 6.63
C GLY A 50 27.90 -0.46 7.21
N ALA A 51 27.44 0.79 7.14
CA ALA A 51 26.08 1.23 7.47
C ALA A 51 25.88 2.71 7.11
N TRP A 52 24.62 3.15 7.07
CA TRP A 52 24.31 4.56 7.31
C TRP A 52 24.67 4.90 8.76
N SER A 53 25.14 6.13 9.01
CA SER A 53 25.29 6.64 10.37
C SER A 53 24.91 8.12 10.40
N ALA A 54 24.08 8.49 11.37
CA ALA A 54 23.64 9.87 11.56
C ALA A 54 24.83 10.79 11.85
N ARG A 55 24.65 12.10 11.69
CA ARG A 55 25.64 13.09 12.15
C ARG A 55 25.62 13.28 13.66
N THR A 56 24.42 13.32 14.23
CA THR A 56 24.19 13.54 15.66
C THR A 56 23.39 12.38 16.26
N ASN A 57 23.61 12.12 17.54
CA ASN A 57 22.92 11.09 18.31
C ASN A 57 21.78 11.73 19.11
N ASP A 58 20.63 11.93 18.47
CA ASP A 58 19.43 12.47 19.08
C ASP A 58 18.17 11.78 18.52
N ALA A 59 17.01 12.05 19.12
CA ALA A 59 15.75 11.42 18.74
C ALA A 59 15.11 11.99 17.46
N ASN A 60 15.73 12.98 16.81
CA ASN A 60 15.22 13.60 15.59
C ASN A 60 15.81 12.97 14.32
N GLN A 61 16.62 11.92 14.46
CA GLN A 61 17.24 11.25 13.33
C GLN A 61 16.27 10.32 12.61
N TRP A 62 16.47 10.18 11.30
CA TRP A 62 15.73 9.22 10.49
C TRP A 62 16.52 8.84 9.23
N ILE A 63 16.23 7.64 8.72
CA ILE A 63 16.55 7.21 7.37
C ILE A 63 15.24 6.92 6.63
N GLN A 64 15.16 7.31 5.37
CA GLN A 64 13.96 7.23 4.55
C GLN A 64 14.27 6.55 3.22
N VAL A 65 13.32 5.74 2.77
CA VAL A 65 13.35 5.04 1.49
C VAL A 65 12.13 5.44 0.67
N ASP A 66 12.34 5.95 -0.55
CA ASP A 66 11.32 6.07 -1.60
C ASP A 66 11.28 4.77 -2.41
N LEU A 67 10.21 3.99 -2.23
CA LEU A 67 9.97 2.74 -2.96
C LEU A 67 9.63 2.96 -4.44
N LEU A 68 9.59 4.21 -4.91
CA LEU A 68 9.25 4.66 -6.26
C LEU A 68 7.77 4.46 -6.65
N ASP A 69 7.08 3.55 -5.97
CA ASP A 69 5.68 3.21 -6.15
C ASP A 69 5.03 2.91 -4.78
N LEU A 70 3.71 2.73 -4.75
CA LEU A 70 3.00 2.25 -3.59
C LEU A 70 3.21 0.74 -3.44
N TYR A 71 3.63 0.31 -2.26
CA TYR A 71 3.73 -1.09 -1.87
C TYR A 71 2.96 -1.31 -0.58
N ARG A 72 2.49 -2.53 -0.37
CA ARG A 72 2.02 -2.98 0.93
C ARG A 72 3.22 -3.49 1.73
N VAL A 73 3.68 -2.68 2.68
CA VAL A 73 4.82 -2.98 3.56
C VAL A 73 4.36 -3.84 4.73
N ILE A 74 4.99 -5.00 4.90
CA ILE A 74 4.59 -6.03 5.86
C ILE A 74 5.60 -6.16 7.01
N SER A 75 6.91 -6.09 6.72
CA SER A 75 7.94 -6.17 7.76
C SER A 75 9.19 -5.38 7.39
N VAL A 76 10.04 -5.12 8.39
CA VAL A 76 11.34 -4.46 8.21
C VAL A 76 12.40 -5.28 8.94
N ALA A 77 13.50 -5.58 8.27
CA ALA A 77 14.70 -6.15 8.88
C ALA A 77 15.74 -5.06 9.16
N THR A 78 16.44 -5.18 10.28
CA THR A 78 17.51 -4.26 10.67
C THR A 78 18.79 -5.01 11.06
N GLN A 79 19.93 -4.34 10.88
CA GLN A 79 21.27 -4.73 11.30
C GLN A 79 22.04 -3.51 11.81
N GLY A 80 23.03 -3.75 12.67
CA GLY A 80 23.99 -2.73 13.08
C GLY A 80 25.04 -2.41 12.01
N ARG A 81 26.01 -1.57 12.36
CA ARG A 81 27.18 -1.27 11.53
C ARG A 81 28.16 -2.43 11.54
N GLU A 82 28.52 -2.90 10.35
CA GLU A 82 29.36 -4.08 10.19
C GLU A 82 30.74 -3.93 10.84
N ASP A 83 31.43 -2.80 10.60
CA ASP A 83 32.84 -2.63 10.93
C ASP A 83 33.12 -2.07 12.35
N VAL A 84 32.12 -1.54 13.09
CA VAL A 84 32.27 -1.01 14.47
C VAL A 84 31.01 -1.30 15.28
N SER A 85 31.14 -1.48 16.60
CA SER A 85 30.00 -1.74 17.51
C SER A 85 29.08 -0.53 17.65
N GLN A 86 28.20 -0.32 16.68
CA GLN A 86 27.19 0.74 16.63
C GLN A 86 25.91 0.19 16.01
N TRP A 87 24.76 0.39 16.66
CA TRP A 87 23.47 -0.10 16.17
C TRP A 87 22.29 0.59 16.85
N VAL A 88 21.15 0.60 16.17
CA VAL A 88 19.86 1.02 16.74
C VAL A 88 19.26 -0.13 17.56
N THR A 89 18.89 0.14 18.81
CA THR A 89 18.32 -0.85 19.75
C THR A 89 16.79 -0.77 19.84
N SER A 90 16.19 0.35 19.45
CA SER A 90 14.74 0.45 19.23
C SER A 90 14.42 1.59 18.26
N TYR A 91 13.29 1.47 17.55
CA TYR A 91 12.89 2.44 16.53
C TYR A 91 11.37 2.52 16.38
N LYS A 92 10.91 3.59 15.74
CA LYS A 92 9.56 3.75 15.20
C LYS A 92 9.62 3.69 13.67
N LEU A 93 8.51 3.34 13.04
CA LEU A 93 8.33 3.42 11.60
C LEU A 93 7.23 4.43 11.27
N ALA A 94 7.44 5.24 10.23
CA ALA A 94 6.42 6.05 9.63
C ALA A 94 6.28 5.77 8.14
N CYS A 95 5.06 5.87 7.66
CA CYS A 95 4.65 5.58 6.30
C CYS A 95 4.07 6.84 5.66
N SER A 96 4.34 7.05 4.38
CA SER A 96 3.71 8.10 3.59
C SER A 96 3.47 7.63 2.15
N THR A 97 2.39 8.10 1.55
CA THR A 97 2.06 7.86 0.13
C THR A 97 2.48 9.03 -0.77
N ASP A 98 2.74 10.21 -0.20
CA ASP A 98 2.98 11.47 -0.93
C ASP A 98 4.34 12.12 -0.64
N GLY A 99 5.07 11.63 0.37
CA GLY A 99 6.39 12.14 0.77
C GLY A 99 6.34 13.41 1.62
N THR A 100 5.15 13.89 1.97
CA THR A 100 4.92 15.11 2.76
C THR A 100 4.26 14.80 4.10
N THR A 101 3.18 14.01 4.10
CA THR A 101 2.43 13.64 5.28
C THR A 101 2.83 12.24 5.70
N PHE A 102 3.41 12.12 6.89
CA PHE A 102 3.87 10.85 7.44
C PHE A 102 3.00 10.43 8.62
N HIS A 103 2.54 9.18 8.58
CA HIS A 103 1.80 8.55 9.67
C HIS A 103 2.70 7.51 10.35
N THR A 104 2.92 7.68 11.65
CA THR A 104 3.66 6.69 12.45
C THR A 104 2.81 5.44 12.64
N VAL A 105 3.42 4.27 12.46
CA VAL A 105 2.76 2.98 12.70
C VAL A 105 2.34 2.88 14.16
N GLN A 106 1.07 2.56 14.40
CA GLN A 106 0.49 2.45 15.74
C GLN A 106 0.43 0.99 16.21
N GLY A 107 0.42 0.78 17.53
CA GLY A 107 0.22 -0.54 18.12
C GLY A 107 -1.25 -1.00 18.13
N ILE A 108 -1.50 -2.31 18.28
CA ILE A 108 -2.85 -2.90 18.32
C ILE A 108 -3.41 -3.05 19.76
N SER A 109 -2.64 -2.70 20.81
CA SER A 109 -3.00 -3.01 22.20
C SER A 109 -3.07 -1.82 23.16
N THR A 110 -4.05 -1.89 24.07
CA THR A 110 -4.33 -1.12 25.31
C THR A 110 -4.43 0.40 25.25
N ASN A 111 -3.79 1.09 24.31
CA ASN A 111 -3.92 2.54 24.11
C ASN A 111 -4.07 2.84 22.60
N PRO A 112 -5.31 2.96 22.09
CA PRO A 112 -5.57 3.38 20.72
C PRO A 112 -4.83 4.69 20.43
N GLY A 113 -4.06 4.75 19.34
CA GLY A 113 -3.32 5.94 18.93
C GLY A 113 -1.86 6.05 19.39
N ALA A 114 -1.36 5.13 20.21
CA ALA A 114 0.05 5.13 20.62
C ALA A 114 0.98 4.57 19.52
N ASP A 115 2.07 5.28 19.25
CA ASP A 115 3.12 4.84 18.31
C ASP A 115 3.70 3.48 18.71
N ARG A 116 3.85 2.59 17.73
CA ARG A 116 4.54 1.31 17.90
C ARG A 116 6.05 1.54 17.99
N ILE A 117 6.64 1.14 19.11
CA ILE A 117 8.09 1.02 19.27
C ILE A 117 8.50 -0.42 18.97
N PHE A 118 9.39 -0.59 17.99
CA PHE A 118 9.97 -1.86 17.59
C PHE A 118 11.30 -2.09 18.31
N THR A 119 11.56 -3.34 18.68
CA THR A 119 12.87 -3.74 19.24
C THR A 119 13.85 -3.93 18.10
N GLY A 120 15.00 -3.26 18.18
CA GLY A 120 16.05 -3.31 17.17
C GLY A 120 17.13 -4.33 17.50
N ASN A 121 18.37 -4.01 17.12
CA ASN A 121 19.51 -4.92 17.19
C ASN A 121 20.17 -4.92 18.57
N VAL A 122 20.86 -6.03 18.87
CA VAL A 122 21.69 -6.19 20.08
C VAL A 122 23.19 -6.28 19.77
N ASP A 123 23.53 -6.35 18.48
CA ASP A 123 24.90 -6.43 17.98
C ASP A 123 24.99 -5.86 16.55
N ARG A 124 26.16 -6.03 15.93
CA ARG A 124 26.48 -5.50 14.59
C ARG A 124 25.77 -6.21 13.44
N ASN A 125 25.54 -7.53 13.54
CA ASN A 125 25.35 -8.40 12.38
C ASN A 125 24.12 -9.31 12.45
N THR A 126 23.57 -9.58 13.63
CA THR A 126 22.33 -10.33 13.76
C THR A 126 21.19 -9.54 13.13
N ILE A 127 20.53 -10.13 12.13
CA ILE A 127 19.36 -9.57 11.48
C ILE A 127 18.18 -9.67 12.45
N VAL A 128 17.52 -8.54 12.70
CA VAL A 128 16.29 -8.49 13.49
C VAL A 128 15.15 -8.06 12.58
N THR A 129 14.19 -8.95 12.35
CA THR A 129 13.01 -8.67 11.53
C THR A 129 11.81 -8.40 12.41
N ASN A 130 11.13 -7.28 12.18
CA ASN A 130 9.89 -6.94 12.86
C ASN A 130 8.74 -6.85 11.85
N THR A 131 7.73 -7.70 12.04
CA THR A 131 6.45 -7.60 11.31
C THR A 131 5.64 -6.43 11.86
N LEU A 132 5.06 -5.64 10.95
CA LEU A 132 4.20 -4.53 11.32
C LEU A 132 2.90 -5.08 11.92
N PRO A 133 2.30 -4.40 12.91
CA PRO A 133 1.07 -4.86 13.53
C PRO A 133 -0.09 -5.00 12.53
N VAL A 134 -0.13 -4.10 11.54
CA VAL A 134 -1.01 -4.15 10.37
C VAL A 134 -0.16 -3.74 9.16
N PRO A 135 -0.21 -4.45 8.01
CA PRO A 135 0.49 -4.02 6.81
C PRO A 135 0.12 -2.58 6.41
N GLN A 136 1.08 -1.81 5.90
CA GLN A 136 0.90 -0.39 5.58
C GLN A 136 1.08 -0.14 4.09
N ILE A 137 0.20 0.65 3.47
CA ILE A 137 0.39 1.08 2.08
C ILE A 137 1.30 2.30 2.06
N CYS A 138 2.53 2.13 1.59
CA CYS A 138 3.57 3.16 1.61
C CYS A 138 4.23 3.31 0.25
N ARG A 139 4.56 4.55 -0.12
CA ARG A 139 5.64 4.82 -1.07
C ARG A 139 6.92 5.20 -0.34
N TYR A 140 6.80 5.98 0.73
CA TYR A 140 7.91 6.39 1.56
C TYR A 140 7.85 5.68 2.90
N VAL A 141 8.94 5.01 3.27
CA VAL A 141 9.11 4.39 4.58
C VAL A 141 10.22 5.12 5.31
N ARG A 142 9.93 5.60 6.52
CA ARG A 142 10.89 6.31 7.38
C ARG A 142 11.11 5.52 8.66
N LEU A 143 12.35 5.14 8.93
CA LEU A 143 12.76 4.53 10.19
C LEU A 143 13.38 5.59 11.09
N MET A 144 12.83 5.73 12.30
CA MET A 144 13.17 6.76 13.28
C MET A 144 13.75 6.10 14.54
N PRO A 145 15.08 6.14 14.76
CA PRO A 145 15.71 5.57 15.94
C PRO A 145 15.19 6.19 17.23
N VAL A 146 14.93 5.36 18.24
CA VAL A 146 14.50 5.77 19.59
C VAL A 146 15.61 5.56 20.60
N SER A 147 16.34 4.44 20.50
CA SER A 147 17.52 4.15 21.32
C SER A 147 18.59 3.45 20.49
N TRP A 148 19.85 3.54 20.92
CA TRP A 148 21.01 3.00 20.20
C TRP A 148 22.16 2.65 21.14
N PHE A 149 23.06 1.80 20.64
CA PHE A 149 24.34 1.50 21.27
C PHE A 149 25.46 2.19 20.50
N GLY A 150 26.30 2.96 21.20
CA GLY A 150 27.49 3.63 20.63
C GLY A 150 27.16 4.83 19.74
N HIS A 151 26.54 4.58 18.59
CA HIS A 151 26.12 5.61 17.62
C HIS A 151 24.87 5.15 16.88
N ILE A 152 24.03 6.08 16.43
CA ILE A 152 22.93 5.79 15.51
C ILE A 152 23.53 5.34 14.18
N SER A 153 23.50 4.03 13.96
CA SER A 153 23.96 3.37 12.74
C SER A 153 23.03 2.21 12.41
N LEU A 154 22.75 2.01 11.12
CA LEU A 154 21.75 1.04 10.70
C LEU A 154 22.03 0.54 9.27
N ARG A 155 21.72 -0.74 9.07
CA ARG A 155 21.44 -1.38 7.79
C ARG A 155 20.01 -1.94 7.84
N MET A 156 19.26 -1.91 6.74
CA MET A 156 17.88 -2.38 6.72
C MET A 156 17.45 -2.95 5.36
N GLU A 157 16.42 -3.79 5.40
CA GLU A 157 15.62 -4.26 4.26
C GLU A 157 14.13 -4.06 4.58
N ILE A 158 13.32 -3.76 3.57
CA ILE A 158 11.86 -3.64 3.69
C ILE A 158 11.25 -4.82 2.95
N TYR A 159 10.27 -5.48 3.56
CA TYR A 159 9.56 -6.61 2.95
C TYR A 159 8.09 -6.28 2.77
N GLY A 160 7.52 -6.73 1.65
CA GLY A 160 6.14 -6.43 1.30
C GLY A 160 5.72 -7.05 -0.02
N GLU A 161 4.64 -6.53 -0.57
CA GLU A 161 4.09 -6.90 -1.88
C GLU A 161 3.72 -5.65 -2.69
N GLY A 162 3.78 -5.77 -4.02
CA GLY A 162 3.57 -4.68 -4.97
C GLY A 162 4.58 -4.73 -6.13
N PRO A 163 4.69 -3.66 -6.93
CA PRO A 163 4.02 -2.36 -6.77
C PRO A 163 2.51 -2.41 -7.03
N LEU A 164 1.73 -1.65 -6.25
CA LEU A 164 0.28 -1.55 -6.34
C LEU A 164 -0.21 -0.69 -7.52
N THR A 165 0.70 -0.07 -8.31
CA THR A 165 0.33 0.76 -9.46
C THR A 165 0.86 0.26 -10.81
N ALA A 166 1.59 -0.87 -10.83
CA ALA A 166 2.01 -1.49 -12.07
C ALA A 166 0.84 -2.22 -12.76
N ASN A 167 -0.12 -1.45 -13.29
CA ASN A 167 -0.62 -1.52 -14.67
C ASN A 167 -1.76 -0.49 -14.86
N LEU A 168 -1.45 0.79 -15.08
CA LEU A 168 -2.51 1.79 -15.40
C LEU A 168 -3.02 1.71 -16.85
N ASN A 169 -2.27 1.04 -17.73
CA ASN A 169 -2.64 0.90 -19.15
C ASN A 169 -3.46 -0.37 -19.42
N ASP A 170 -3.45 -1.33 -18.51
CA ASP A 170 -4.27 -2.55 -18.55
C ASP A 170 -4.58 -2.99 -17.11
N PRO A 171 -5.50 -2.29 -16.42
CA PRO A 171 -5.77 -2.55 -15.02
C PRO A 171 -6.33 -3.96 -14.81
N ASP A 172 -5.68 -4.76 -13.97
CA ASP A 172 -6.18 -6.09 -13.63
C ASP A 172 -7.58 -5.99 -13.01
N PRO A 173 -8.57 -6.77 -13.49
CA PRO A 173 -9.91 -6.74 -12.94
C PRO A 173 -9.88 -7.27 -11.50
N LEU A 174 -10.49 -6.53 -10.56
CA LEU A 174 -10.53 -6.89 -9.14
C LEU A 174 -11.35 -8.15 -8.82
N GLY A 175 -12.01 -8.76 -9.81
CA GLY A 175 -12.68 -10.05 -9.62
C GLY A 175 -14.20 -10.05 -9.72
N LEU A 176 -14.82 -8.92 -10.10
CA LEU A 176 -16.27 -8.84 -10.33
C LEU A 176 -16.73 -9.70 -11.51
N GLU A 177 -16.02 -9.71 -12.63
CA GLU A 177 -16.38 -10.57 -13.78
C GLU A 177 -16.01 -12.04 -13.55
N SER A 178 -14.85 -12.31 -12.94
CA SER A 178 -14.32 -13.66 -12.73
C SER A 178 -14.87 -14.39 -11.49
N TYR A 179 -15.76 -13.75 -10.73
CA TYR A 179 -16.31 -14.27 -9.45
C TYR A 179 -15.28 -14.47 -8.32
N VAL A 180 -14.06 -13.93 -8.46
CA VAL A 180 -13.10 -13.86 -7.33
C VAL A 180 -13.69 -13.02 -6.20
N ILE A 181 -14.40 -11.93 -6.52
CA ILE A 181 -15.28 -11.25 -5.56
C ILE A 181 -16.58 -12.05 -5.46
N PRO A 182 -16.93 -12.62 -4.29
CA PRO A 182 -18.09 -13.50 -4.13
C PRO A 182 -19.41 -12.72 -4.19
N ASP A 183 -20.52 -13.41 -4.49
CA ASP A 183 -21.85 -12.79 -4.57
C ASP A 183 -22.27 -12.10 -3.27
N SER A 184 -21.80 -12.58 -2.11
CA SER A 184 -22.06 -11.99 -0.80
C SER A 184 -21.47 -10.60 -0.62
N SER A 185 -20.50 -10.22 -1.46
CA SER A 185 -19.87 -8.90 -1.44
C SER A 185 -20.67 -7.84 -2.20
N LEU A 186 -21.71 -8.22 -2.95
CA LEU A 186 -22.53 -7.28 -3.72
C LEU A 186 -23.85 -7.01 -3.00
N THR A 187 -24.12 -5.74 -2.72
CA THR A 187 -25.39 -5.28 -2.15
C THR A 187 -25.90 -4.07 -2.94
N ALA A 188 -27.19 -3.76 -2.82
CA ALA A 188 -27.79 -2.60 -3.48
C ALA A 188 -28.86 -1.97 -2.59
N SER A 189 -29.18 -0.70 -2.87
CA SER A 189 -30.28 0.03 -2.23
C SER A 189 -31.64 -0.66 -2.43
N SER A 190 -31.83 -1.20 -3.63
CA SER A 190 -33.05 -1.90 -4.02
C SER A 190 -32.81 -2.82 -5.22
N GLU A 191 -33.73 -3.75 -5.43
CA GLU A 191 -33.71 -4.71 -6.54
C GLU A 191 -35.12 -4.81 -7.10
N TYR A 192 -35.28 -4.78 -8.44
CA TYR A 192 -36.58 -4.92 -9.09
C TYR A 192 -37.29 -6.23 -8.69
N ASN A 193 -36.51 -7.32 -8.64
CA ASN A 193 -36.84 -8.59 -8.02
C ASN A 193 -35.56 -9.44 -7.89
N ALA A 194 -35.67 -10.65 -7.35
CA ALA A 194 -34.54 -11.56 -7.15
C ALA A 194 -33.79 -11.95 -8.45
N ASP A 195 -34.43 -11.84 -9.62
CA ASP A 195 -33.79 -12.12 -10.92
C ASP A 195 -32.90 -10.97 -11.40
N HIS A 196 -32.98 -9.78 -10.78
CA HIS A 196 -32.23 -8.56 -11.09
C HIS A 196 -31.37 -8.08 -9.90
N GLY A 197 -31.01 -8.99 -9.00
CA GLY A 197 -30.33 -8.61 -7.76
C GLY A 197 -28.91 -8.08 -7.95
N ALA A 198 -28.33 -7.50 -6.89
CA ALA A 198 -27.02 -6.85 -6.91
C ALA A 198 -25.90 -7.77 -7.44
N LYS A 199 -25.93 -9.05 -7.06
CA LYS A 199 -25.02 -10.10 -7.56
C LYS A 199 -24.99 -10.26 -9.08
N ARG A 200 -25.99 -9.73 -9.78
CA ARG A 200 -26.09 -9.74 -11.25
C ARG A 200 -25.46 -8.51 -11.89
N GLY A 201 -24.99 -7.53 -11.11
CA GLY A 201 -24.23 -6.36 -11.57
C GLY A 201 -22.77 -6.67 -11.93
N ARG A 202 -22.51 -7.80 -12.60
CA ARG A 202 -21.17 -8.19 -13.06
C ARG A 202 -21.02 -7.88 -14.55
N LEU A 203 -19.83 -7.44 -14.97
CA LEU A 203 -19.55 -7.14 -16.37
C LEU A 203 -19.70 -8.41 -17.24
N ASN A 204 -20.16 -8.25 -18.48
CA ASN A 204 -20.34 -9.32 -19.47
C ASN A 204 -21.25 -10.48 -19.03
N LEU A 205 -22.11 -10.25 -18.03
CA LEU A 205 -23.01 -11.27 -17.54
C LEU A 205 -24.24 -11.42 -18.45
N ALA A 206 -24.38 -12.58 -19.09
CA ALA A 206 -25.55 -12.87 -19.92
C ALA A 206 -26.78 -13.30 -19.09
N ARG A 207 -27.97 -13.13 -19.67
CA ARG A 207 -29.22 -13.70 -19.13
C ARG A 207 -29.13 -15.24 -19.09
N VAL A 208 -29.57 -15.84 -17.98
CA VAL A 208 -29.70 -17.31 -17.83
C VAL A 208 -31.06 -17.66 -17.26
N GLY A 209 -31.94 -18.25 -18.07
CA GLY A 209 -33.31 -18.54 -17.67
C GLY A 209 -34.07 -17.26 -17.26
N ASN A 210 -34.54 -17.20 -16.02
CA ASN A 210 -35.21 -16.00 -15.49
C ASN A 210 -34.22 -14.93 -15.01
N LEU A 211 -32.98 -15.29 -14.70
CA LEU A 211 -31.95 -14.41 -14.17
C LEU A 211 -31.43 -13.47 -15.26
N ARG A 212 -31.40 -12.17 -14.99
CA ARG A 212 -31.11 -11.13 -16.00
C ARG A 212 -29.66 -10.76 -16.06
N GLY A 213 -29.16 -10.31 -17.21
CA GLY A 213 -27.74 -9.97 -17.37
C GLY A 213 -27.25 -8.75 -16.58
N ALA A 214 -28.03 -8.21 -15.64
CA ALA A 214 -27.68 -7.00 -14.89
C ALA A 214 -28.43 -6.93 -13.55
N TRP A 215 -27.90 -6.09 -12.65
CA TRP A 215 -28.70 -5.53 -11.56
C TRP A 215 -29.72 -4.53 -12.11
N SER A 216 -30.89 -4.42 -11.49
CA SER A 216 -31.86 -3.36 -11.77
C SER A 216 -32.51 -2.89 -10.48
N ALA A 217 -32.53 -1.57 -10.26
CA ALA A 217 -33.20 -0.97 -9.12
C ALA A 217 -34.72 -1.17 -9.19
N LEU A 218 -35.36 -1.18 -8.01
CA LEU A 218 -36.81 -1.23 -7.89
C LEU A 218 -37.46 0.07 -8.36
N THR A 219 -36.84 1.21 -8.02
CA THR A 219 -37.30 2.55 -8.38
C THR A 219 -36.23 3.29 -9.17
N ASN A 220 -36.65 4.03 -10.19
CA ASN A 220 -35.75 4.83 -11.01
C ASN A 220 -35.65 6.25 -10.44
N ASP A 221 -34.80 6.42 -9.43
CA ASP A 221 -34.51 7.70 -8.79
C ASP A 221 -32.99 7.89 -8.58
N ALA A 222 -32.59 9.11 -8.21
CA ALA A 222 -31.19 9.49 -8.08
C ALA A 222 -30.50 9.00 -6.78
N ASN A 223 -31.23 8.29 -5.91
CA ASN A 223 -30.72 7.82 -4.61
C ASN A 223 -30.39 6.32 -4.62
N GLN A 224 -30.52 5.66 -5.77
CA GLN A 224 -30.17 4.25 -5.92
C GLN A 224 -28.66 4.03 -5.93
N TRP A 225 -28.22 2.93 -5.33
CA TRP A 225 -26.81 2.55 -5.30
C TRP A 225 -26.65 1.03 -5.42
N ILE A 226 -25.50 0.63 -5.95
CA ILE A 226 -24.95 -0.72 -5.86
C ILE A 226 -23.56 -0.61 -5.23
N GLN A 227 -23.26 -1.49 -4.29
CA GLN A 227 -22.03 -1.50 -3.49
C GLN A 227 -21.33 -2.84 -3.67
N VAL A 228 -20.00 -2.78 -3.67
CA VAL A 228 -19.12 -3.95 -3.71
C VAL A 228 -18.15 -3.86 -2.54
N ASP A 229 -18.19 -4.85 -1.64
CA ASP A 229 -17.15 -5.09 -0.65
C ASP A 229 -15.97 -5.81 -1.31
N LEU A 230 -14.84 -5.11 -1.42
CA LEU A 230 -13.65 -5.64 -2.08
C LEU A 230 -12.86 -6.63 -1.22
N LEU A 231 -13.28 -6.89 0.03
CA LEU A 231 -12.66 -7.83 0.99
C LEU A 231 -11.27 -7.45 1.51
N ASP A 232 -10.56 -6.55 0.84
CA ASP A 232 -9.33 -5.90 1.31
C ASP A 232 -9.31 -4.43 0.85
N LEU A 233 -8.31 -3.67 1.27
CA LEU A 233 -8.10 -2.30 0.88
C LEU A 233 -7.46 -2.25 -0.52
N TYR A 234 -8.20 -1.70 -1.49
CA TYR A 234 -7.73 -1.51 -2.87
C TYR A 234 -7.63 -0.03 -3.25
N ARG A 235 -6.67 0.28 -4.12
CA ARG A 235 -6.69 1.50 -4.92
C ARG A 235 -7.51 1.23 -6.19
N VAL A 236 -8.77 1.63 -6.18
CA VAL A 236 -9.63 1.57 -7.38
C VAL A 236 -9.23 2.70 -8.34
N ILE A 237 -8.79 2.34 -9.55
CA ILE A 237 -8.27 3.29 -10.56
C ILE A 237 -9.26 3.56 -11.70
N SER A 238 -10.16 2.63 -11.98
CA SER A 238 -11.19 2.77 -13.01
C SER A 238 -12.41 1.90 -12.68
N VAL A 239 -13.54 2.21 -13.30
CA VAL A 239 -14.77 1.41 -13.24
C VAL A 239 -15.26 1.21 -14.67
N ALA A 240 -15.37 -0.03 -15.10
CA ALA A 240 -16.05 -0.38 -16.35
C ALA A 240 -17.56 -0.53 -16.06
N THR A 241 -18.40 0.06 -16.89
CA THR A 241 -19.86 -0.05 -16.79
C THR A 241 -20.44 -0.61 -18.08
N GLN A 242 -21.55 -1.33 -17.98
CA GLN A 242 -22.25 -1.91 -19.13
C GLN A 242 -23.75 -1.86 -18.90
N GLY A 243 -24.49 -1.64 -19.99
CA GLY A 243 -25.93 -1.78 -20.01
C GLY A 243 -26.37 -3.24 -19.90
N ARG A 244 -27.66 -3.44 -19.74
CA ARG A 244 -28.23 -4.78 -19.71
C ARG A 244 -28.18 -5.43 -21.09
N GLU A 245 -27.80 -6.70 -21.15
CA GLU A 245 -27.59 -7.42 -22.42
C GLU A 245 -28.90 -7.71 -23.18
N ASP A 246 -29.98 -8.05 -22.48
CA ASP A 246 -31.23 -8.51 -23.10
C ASP A 246 -32.21 -7.39 -23.48
N VAL A 247 -32.02 -6.16 -22.99
CA VAL A 247 -32.92 -5.03 -23.22
C VAL A 247 -32.13 -3.72 -23.24
N SER A 248 -32.53 -2.76 -24.10
CA SER A 248 -31.96 -1.41 -24.20
C SER A 248 -32.20 -0.54 -22.96
N GLN A 249 -31.49 -0.85 -21.87
CA GLN A 249 -31.50 -0.14 -20.59
C GLN A 249 -30.07 -0.01 -20.07
N TRP A 250 -29.64 1.21 -19.75
CA TRP A 250 -28.29 1.49 -19.25
C TRP A 250 -28.26 2.75 -18.40
N VAL A 251 -27.29 2.82 -17.49
CA VAL A 251 -26.97 4.03 -16.72
C VAL A 251 -26.13 4.96 -17.60
N THR A 252 -26.49 6.24 -17.67
CA THR A 252 -25.81 7.23 -18.51
C THR A 252 -24.82 8.12 -17.75
N SER A 253 -25.03 8.28 -16.43
CA SER A 253 -24.11 8.97 -15.54
C SER A 253 -24.25 8.42 -14.12
N TYR A 254 -23.17 8.47 -13.36
CA TYR A 254 -23.13 7.98 -11.98
C TYR A 254 -22.18 8.82 -11.15
N LYS A 255 -22.30 8.70 -9.81
CA LYS A 255 -21.31 9.18 -8.85
C LYS A 255 -20.63 7.95 -8.25
N LEU A 256 -19.32 8.04 -8.03
CA LEU A 256 -18.56 7.01 -7.32
C LEU A 256 -18.31 7.49 -5.89
N ALA A 257 -18.50 6.62 -4.91
CA ALA A 257 -18.13 6.88 -3.53
C ALA A 257 -17.36 5.69 -2.96
N CYS A 258 -16.38 5.95 -2.10
CA CYS A 258 -15.50 4.94 -1.51
C CYS A 258 -15.57 4.99 0.02
N SER A 259 -15.36 3.85 0.67
CA SER A 259 -15.35 3.70 2.13
C SER A 259 -14.26 2.71 2.54
N THR A 260 -13.65 2.93 3.71
CA THR A 260 -12.70 2.00 4.36
C THR A 260 -13.30 1.29 5.57
N ASP A 261 -14.49 1.67 6.01
CA ASP A 261 -15.20 1.13 7.19
C ASP A 261 -16.56 0.51 6.85
N GLY A 262 -16.99 0.59 5.59
CA GLY A 262 -18.30 0.13 5.13
C GLY A 262 -19.49 0.97 5.61
N ALA A 263 -19.24 2.08 6.33
CA ALA A 263 -20.26 2.91 6.95
C ALA A 263 -20.20 4.36 6.46
N THR A 264 -19.00 4.92 6.37
CA THR A 264 -18.75 6.29 5.94
C THR A 264 -18.22 6.30 4.52
N PHE A 265 -18.99 6.91 3.61
CA PHE A 265 -18.65 6.99 2.20
C PHE A 265 -18.27 8.41 1.79
N HIS A 266 -17.20 8.52 1.01
CA HIS A 266 -16.73 9.77 0.43
C HIS A 266 -16.92 9.73 -1.08
N THR A 267 -17.75 10.64 -1.61
CA THR A 267 -17.95 10.79 -3.05
C THR A 267 -16.68 11.33 -3.71
N VAL A 268 -16.20 10.60 -4.72
CA VAL A 268 -15.08 11.00 -5.56
C VAL A 268 -15.48 12.26 -6.33
N GLN A 269 -14.76 13.36 -6.09
CA GLN A 269 -14.97 14.61 -6.80
C GLN A 269 -14.31 14.51 -8.17
N GLY A 270 -15.07 14.74 -9.24
CA GLY A 270 -14.52 14.75 -10.59
C GLY A 270 -13.59 15.95 -10.80
N ILE A 271 -12.46 15.74 -11.48
CA ILE A 271 -11.77 16.83 -12.18
C ILE A 271 -12.67 17.18 -13.37
N SER A 272 -13.15 18.42 -13.42
CA SER A 272 -13.86 18.96 -14.58
C SER A 272 -12.93 18.91 -15.81
N THR A 273 -13.06 17.88 -16.64
CA THR A 273 -12.61 17.94 -18.03
C THR A 273 -13.82 18.28 -18.88
N ASN A 274 -13.88 19.53 -19.31
CA ASN A 274 -14.86 20.06 -20.24
C ASN A 274 -14.96 19.15 -21.48
N PRO A 275 -16.11 18.51 -21.79
CA PRO A 275 -16.32 17.84 -23.06
C PRO A 275 -16.88 18.88 -24.04
N GLY A 276 -15.98 19.59 -24.72
CA GLY A 276 -16.31 20.49 -25.81
C GLY A 276 -15.56 20.10 -27.08
N ALA A 277 -16.32 19.93 -28.16
CA ALA A 277 -15.93 19.75 -29.56
C ALA A 277 -15.65 18.30 -30.04
N ASP A 278 -16.76 17.73 -30.53
CA ASP A 278 -16.92 17.20 -31.88
C ASP A 278 -16.68 15.71 -32.19
N ARG A 279 -17.84 15.13 -32.53
CA ARG A 279 -18.06 13.92 -33.29
C ARG A 279 -17.33 13.96 -34.64
N VAL A 280 -16.83 12.77 -34.97
CA VAL A 280 -16.43 12.30 -36.29
C VAL A 280 -17.42 12.69 -37.39
N SER A 281 -16.88 13.18 -38.51
CA SER A 281 -17.19 12.69 -39.86
C SER A 281 -15.91 12.13 -40.46
#